data_AF-A0A934FS90-F1
#
_entry.id   AF-A0A934FS90-F1
#
_cell.length_a   1.000
_cell.length_b   1.000
_cell.length_c   1.000
_cell.angle_alpha   90.00
_cell.angle_beta   90.00
_cell.angle_gamma   90.00
#
_symmetry.space_group_name_H-M   'P 1'
#
loop_
_entity.id
_entity.type
_entity.pdbx_description
1 polymer ?
#
loop_
_entity_poly.entity_id
_entity_poly.type
_entity_poly.pdbx_seq_one_letter_code
_entity_poly.pdbx_strand_id
1 'polypeptide(L)'
;MRAFFRCAALLCALAVGVLPTTRTLAAQEGASTLQAEAKRRFTELHERMQKLQLVKAATEPEQGAILEAGNRFIQERDLHKALDEVQTLIQGSRWDEALQKMDALQSDLQSLLDILLARTMDVEKLLAEIKRLEAYKKRVDELIAEQKAEKEDSAKAEELERHAKELEEAKQAVAKLIEEQKALKQDAQQAGLAATPEKAAEMEKKEGELKDAAEALAEKLEKVEKNAAKAGTSKPKEAQPNAKPGEGGACSGNCKSASNSMGQAQQKLQKNTPERALEDMDQALRKLEAAQRELEKMAEEAKRKLQELPFDQQHKAQEVTQIKTDHVAEDMEKDDKNPKNDPEQKNTPGKKNIQQAVPKQKAAAGQLKEYKPAKAKQDQQDAQEDLEKAKKELEDALAQLRQQLSDEVLRALEERFGAMLEKQKELSARTKAADRLASAALTANGGAPAQVVERSKDIGRGEHELAGEASDALALLAEEGTSAAFPAVVEMLRDDLTHCGQLLEATKTGVVTQSLQAEIEQTLKDLIDALRRQIEMNDANGGCCMCNGQPALVPLSAELRLVMIKQKRVNKQTSEFDQQVPAEQRGDAPVVERAAELSRQQGRTEDLLRRLATKLEKETSGR
;
A
#
# COMPACT_ATOMS: atom_id res chain seq x y z
N MET A 1 0.53 -31.52 37.38
CA MET A 1 1.61 -31.36 38.39
C MET A 1 1.47 -29.96 38.95
N ARG A 2 0.75 -29.78 40.07
CA ARG A 2 1.21 -30.00 41.45
C ARG A 2 2.35 -29.05 41.83
N ALA A 3 1.97 -27.88 42.32
CA ALA A 3 2.44 -27.30 43.58
C ALA A 3 1.95 -25.85 43.59
N PHE A 4 0.96 -25.53 44.43
CA PHE A 4 0.68 -24.20 45.04
C PHE A 4 -0.73 -24.13 45.65
N PHE A 5 -1.58 -25.13 45.38
CA PHE A 5 -2.78 -25.39 46.20
C PHE A 5 -2.47 -26.36 47.33
N ARG A 6 -2.21 -25.84 48.53
CA ARG A 6 -2.45 -26.43 49.88
C ARG A 6 -1.49 -25.82 50.90
N CYS A 7 -1.87 -24.69 51.47
CA CYS A 7 -1.52 -24.30 52.84
C CYS A 7 -2.42 -23.13 53.24
N ALA A 8 -3.65 -23.43 53.68
CA ALA A 8 -4.39 -22.66 54.67
C ALA A 8 -5.83 -23.18 54.76
N ALA A 9 -6.03 -24.27 55.51
CA ALA A 9 -7.30 -24.50 56.19
C ALA A 9 -7.10 -25.49 57.35
N LEU A 10 -7.41 -24.99 58.56
CA LEU A 10 -7.80 -25.71 59.78
C LEU A 10 -6.72 -26.39 60.64
N LEU A 11 -6.33 -25.68 61.69
CA LEU A 11 -6.38 -26.21 63.06
C LEU A 11 -6.62 -25.06 64.05
N CYS A 12 -7.89 -24.92 64.46
CA CYS A 12 -8.28 -24.19 65.65
C CYS A 12 -7.93 -25.01 66.89
N ALA A 13 -7.26 -24.41 67.86
CA ALA A 13 -7.29 -24.86 69.26
C ALA A 13 -7.42 -23.64 70.18
N LEU A 14 -8.67 -23.37 70.56
CA LEU A 14 -9.19 -22.71 71.77
C LEU A 14 -8.19 -21.92 72.64
N ALA A 15 -8.26 -20.59 72.49
CA ALA A 15 -8.22 -19.68 73.63
C ALA A 15 -9.40 -18.71 73.50
N VAL A 16 -10.23 -18.68 74.53
CA VAL A 16 -11.41 -17.81 74.65
C VAL A 16 -10.97 -16.35 74.51
N GLY A 17 -11.44 -15.71 73.45
CA GLY A 17 -11.25 -14.30 73.17
C GLY A 17 -12.17 -13.91 72.02
N VAL A 18 -13.26 -13.22 72.35
CA VAL A 18 -14.12 -12.52 71.39
C VAL A 18 -13.22 -11.67 70.50
N LEU A 19 -13.17 -11.94 69.18
CA LEU A 19 -12.86 -11.02 68.06
C LEU A 19 -12.46 -11.82 66.78
N PRO A 20 -13.38 -11.96 65.81
CA PRO A 20 -12.98 -11.94 64.40
C PRO A 20 -13.76 -10.90 63.58
N THR A 21 -14.60 -10.08 64.21
CA THR A 21 -15.44 -9.09 63.50
C THR A 21 -14.66 -7.89 62.98
N THR A 22 -13.54 -7.51 63.60
CA THR A 22 -12.84 -6.27 63.25
C THR A 22 -12.05 -6.33 61.93
N ARG A 23 -11.52 -7.50 61.53
CA ARG A 23 -10.79 -7.64 60.26
C ARG A 23 -11.71 -7.65 59.03
N THR A 24 -12.89 -8.27 59.15
CA THR A 24 -13.90 -8.24 58.09
C THR A 24 -14.59 -6.87 57.99
N LEU A 25 -14.87 -6.21 59.12
CA LEU A 25 -15.39 -4.84 59.12
C LEU A 25 -14.40 -3.83 58.53
N ALA A 26 -13.11 -3.89 58.86
CA ALA A 26 -12.12 -2.96 58.29
C ALA A 26 -11.93 -3.17 56.77
N ALA A 27 -11.95 -4.41 56.30
CA ALA A 27 -11.90 -4.72 54.86
C ALA A 27 -13.21 -4.30 54.14
N GLN A 28 -14.35 -4.44 54.82
CA GLN A 28 -15.66 -4.01 54.33
C GLN A 28 -15.80 -2.49 54.27
N GLU A 29 -15.31 -1.77 55.29
CA GLU A 29 -15.22 -0.31 55.29
C GLU A 29 -14.30 0.17 54.17
N GLY A 30 -13.20 -0.53 53.91
CA GLY A 30 -12.31 -0.27 52.77
C GLY A 30 -12.98 -0.46 51.41
N ALA A 31 -13.69 -1.57 51.20
CA ALA A 31 -14.39 -1.83 49.93
C ALA A 31 -15.56 -0.87 49.70
N SER A 32 -16.34 -0.57 50.74
CA SER A 32 -17.46 0.38 50.65
C SER A 32 -16.99 1.81 50.40
N THR A 33 -15.84 2.22 50.95
CA THR A 33 -15.29 3.56 50.74
C THR A 33 -14.76 3.73 49.32
N LEU A 34 -14.07 2.73 48.78
CA LEU A 34 -13.64 2.70 47.39
C LEU A 34 -14.82 2.72 46.41
N GLN A 35 -15.88 1.95 46.69
CA GLN A 35 -17.08 1.96 45.86
C GLN A 35 -17.81 3.32 45.88
N ALA A 36 -17.87 3.97 47.04
CA ALA A 36 -18.45 5.31 47.18
C ALA A 36 -17.62 6.35 46.40
N GLU A 37 -16.29 6.22 46.38
CA GLU A 37 -15.42 7.06 45.58
C GLU A 37 -15.61 6.82 44.07
N ALA A 38 -15.69 5.56 43.64
CA ALA A 38 -15.96 5.21 42.24
C ALA A 38 -17.30 5.80 41.77
N LYS A 39 -18.36 5.67 42.57
CA LYS A 39 -19.66 6.30 42.30
C LYS A 39 -19.54 7.81 42.15
N ARG A 40 -18.85 8.48 43.09
CA ARG A 40 -18.66 9.93 43.03
C ARG A 40 -17.93 10.36 41.75
N ARG A 41 -16.83 9.69 41.42
CA ARG A 41 -16.07 9.97 40.19
C ARG A 41 -16.90 9.75 38.93
N PHE A 42 -17.73 8.70 38.90
CA PHE A 42 -18.64 8.45 37.79
C PHE A 42 -19.72 9.53 37.65
N THR A 43 -20.29 10.01 38.75
CA THR A 43 -21.23 11.15 38.73
C THR A 43 -20.56 12.43 38.21
N GLU A 44 -19.36 12.74 38.70
CA GLU A 44 -18.60 13.90 38.21
C GLU A 44 -18.26 13.77 36.71
N LEU A 45 -17.94 12.56 36.23
CA LEU A 45 -17.72 12.26 34.81
C LEU A 45 -19.00 12.50 33.99
N HIS A 46 -20.13 11.91 34.40
CA HIS A 46 -21.39 12.03 33.67
C HIS A 46 -21.86 13.49 33.57
N GLU A 47 -21.75 14.26 34.66
CA GLU A 47 -22.05 15.69 34.64
C GLU A 47 -21.16 16.49 33.69
N ARG A 48 -19.86 16.15 33.62
CA ARG A 48 -18.94 16.78 32.66
C ARG A 48 -19.29 16.41 31.23
N MET A 49 -19.65 15.16 30.97
CA MET A 49 -20.10 14.71 29.65
C MET A 49 -21.33 15.47 29.18
N GLN A 50 -22.34 15.66 30.03
CA GLN A 50 -23.53 16.44 29.71
C GLN A 50 -23.21 17.92 29.43
N LYS A 51 -22.34 18.53 30.22
CA LYS A 51 -21.89 19.92 30.01
C LYS A 51 -21.10 20.07 28.72
N LEU A 52 -20.19 19.13 28.44
CA LEU A 52 -19.39 19.12 27.22
C LEU A 52 -20.24 18.86 25.99
N GLN A 53 -21.24 17.97 26.05
CA GLN A 53 -22.17 17.73 24.94
C GLN A 53 -22.83 19.04 24.48
N LEU A 54 -23.30 19.88 25.42
CA LEU A 54 -23.94 21.16 25.10
C LEU A 54 -22.97 22.16 24.44
N VAL A 55 -21.70 22.17 24.88
CA VAL A 55 -20.67 23.08 24.34
C VAL A 55 -20.18 22.60 22.98
N LYS A 56 -19.95 21.29 22.84
CA LYS A 56 -19.42 20.65 21.64
C LYS A 56 -20.47 20.52 20.54
N ALA A 57 -21.75 20.33 20.84
CA ALA A 57 -22.82 20.28 19.82
C ALA A 57 -22.88 21.54 18.93
N ALA A 58 -22.44 22.70 19.43
CA ALA A 58 -22.41 23.96 18.67
C ALA A 58 -21.10 24.17 17.87
N THR A 59 -20.01 23.49 18.22
CA THR A 59 -18.67 23.72 17.66
C THR A 59 -18.15 22.52 16.86
N GLU A 60 -18.45 21.30 17.30
CA GLU A 60 -18.03 20.02 16.74
C GLU A 60 -19.19 18.99 16.86
N PRO A 61 -20.12 18.94 15.89
CA PRO A 61 -21.37 18.16 16.00
C PRO A 61 -21.14 16.65 16.14
N GLU A 62 -20.05 16.11 15.58
CA GLU A 62 -19.68 14.69 15.70
C GLU A 62 -19.29 14.30 17.13
N GLN A 63 -18.47 15.13 17.81
CA GLN A 63 -18.15 14.93 19.22
C GLN A 63 -19.38 15.08 20.12
N GLY A 64 -20.28 16.02 19.76
CA GLY A 64 -21.58 16.17 20.41
C GLY A 64 -22.43 14.89 20.32
N ALA A 65 -22.47 14.26 19.15
CA ALA A 65 -23.21 13.02 18.92
C ALA A 65 -22.62 11.83 19.69
N ILE A 66 -21.29 11.72 19.81
CA ILE A 66 -20.63 10.69 20.63
C ILE A 66 -20.97 10.86 22.10
N LEU A 67 -20.89 12.09 22.63
CA LEU A 67 -21.26 12.38 24.01
C LEU A 67 -22.75 12.15 24.27
N GLU A 68 -23.61 12.46 23.29
CA GLU A 68 -25.05 12.14 23.34
C GLU A 68 -25.29 10.64 23.40
N ALA A 69 -24.62 9.86 22.55
CA ALA A 69 -24.72 8.40 22.53
C ALA A 69 -24.22 7.79 23.84
N GLY A 70 -23.09 8.27 24.38
CA GLY A 70 -22.59 7.85 25.68
C GLY A 70 -23.55 8.20 26.83
N ASN A 71 -24.12 9.41 26.83
CA ASN A 71 -25.12 9.81 27.83
C ASN A 71 -26.39 8.98 27.74
N ARG A 72 -26.84 8.66 26.52
CA ARG A 72 -27.97 7.76 26.29
C ARG A 72 -27.67 6.35 26.81
N PHE A 73 -26.47 5.82 26.54
CA PHE A 73 -26.05 4.52 27.04
C PHE A 73 -26.03 4.44 28.56
N ILE A 74 -25.53 5.48 29.25
CA ILE A 74 -25.54 5.57 30.72
C ILE A 74 -26.97 5.48 31.27
N GLN A 75 -27.93 6.11 30.59
CA GLN A 75 -29.35 6.06 30.96
C GLN A 75 -29.99 4.70 30.65
N GLU A 76 -29.75 4.14 29.47
CA GLU A 76 -30.32 2.86 29.05
C GLU A 76 -29.82 1.67 29.88
N ARG A 77 -28.57 1.75 30.38
CA ARG A 77 -27.95 0.74 31.24
C ARG A 77 -28.09 1.02 32.73
N ASP A 78 -28.73 2.13 33.11
CA ASP A 78 -28.95 2.53 34.50
C ASP A 78 -27.67 2.49 35.37
N LEU A 79 -26.52 2.96 34.83
CA LEU A 79 -25.21 2.75 35.48
C LEU A 79 -25.10 3.38 36.87
N HIS A 80 -25.77 4.52 37.10
CA HIS A 80 -25.88 5.12 38.43
C HIS A 80 -26.56 4.19 39.43
N LYS A 81 -27.63 3.51 39.02
CA LYS A 81 -28.36 2.57 39.85
C LYS A 81 -27.54 1.30 40.09
N ALA A 82 -26.82 0.82 39.08
CA ALA A 82 -25.93 -0.33 39.23
C ALA A 82 -24.80 -0.05 40.25
N LEU A 83 -24.19 1.15 40.21
CA LEU A 83 -23.21 1.59 41.21
C LEU A 83 -23.79 1.64 42.63
N ASP A 84 -25.04 2.09 42.78
CA ASP A 84 -25.78 2.12 44.04
C ASP A 84 -26.14 0.73 44.58
N GLU A 85 -26.57 -0.17 43.71
CA GLU A 85 -26.86 -1.56 44.04
C GLU A 85 -25.59 -2.27 44.54
N VAL A 86 -24.46 -2.10 43.86
CA VAL A 86 -23.17 -2.64 44.29
C VAL A 86 -22.78 -2.09 45.68
N GLN A 87 -22.92 -0.78 45.89
CA GLN A 87 -22.63 -0.17 47.21
C GLN A 87 -23.52 -0.76 48.31
N THR A 88 -24.81 -0.95 48.03
CA THR A 88 -25.78 -1.54 48.97
C THR A 88 -25.46 -3.00 49.28
N LEU A 89 -25.06 -3.79 48.28
CA LEU A 89 -24.67 -5.19 48.44
C LEU A 89 -23.39 -5.34 49.27
N ILE A 90 -22.39 -4.47 49.04
CA ILE A 90 -21.15 -4.41 49.84
C ILE A 90 -21.46 -4.05 51.30
N GLN A 91 -22.31 -3.04 51.55
CA GLN A 91 -22.73 -2.68 52.90
C GLN A 91 -23.54 -3.78 53.59
N GLY A 92 -24.39 -4.49 52.83
CA GLY A 92 -25.17 -5.63 53.27
C GLY A 92 -24.39 -6.94 53.42
N SER A 93 -23.07 -6.95 53.22
CA SER A 93 -22.20 -8.14 53.30
C SER A 93 -22.54 -9.26 52.29
N ARG A 94 -23.20 -8.91 51.17
CA ARG A 94 -23.59 -9.85 50.09
C ARG A 94 -22.52 -9.86 48.99
N TRP A 95 -21.34 -10.37 49.32
CA TRP A 95 -20.13 -10.26 48.50
C TRP A 95 -20.22 -10.98 47.14
N ASP A 96 -20.80 -12.17 47.09
CA ASP A 96 -20.89 -12.95 45.84
C ASP A 96 -21.80 -12.25 44.81
N GLU A 97 -22.90 -11.66 45.27
CA GLU A 97 -23.82 -10.89 44.43
C GLU A 97 -23.24 -9.53 44.05
N ALA A 98 -22.49 -8.90 44.96
CA ALA A 98 -21.75 -7.67 44.66
C ALA A 98 -20.71 -7.92 43.56
N LEU A 99 -19.96 -9.03 43.61
CA LEU A 99 -18.97 -9.38 42.59
C LEU A 99 -19.61 -9.60 41.22
N GLN A 100 -20.69 -10.38 41.12
CA GLN A 100 -21.38 -10.58 39.84
C GLN A 100 -21.91 -9.26 39.25
N LYS A 101 -22.43 -8.37 40.10
CA LYS A 101 -22.88 -7.04 39.69
C LYS A 101 -21.73 -6.12 39.30
N MET A 102 -20.58 -6.23 39.97
CA MET A 102 -19.36 -5.50 39.61
C MET A 102 -18.78 -5.95 38.27
N ASP A 103 -18.80 -7.26 37.97
CA ASP A 103 -18.35 -7.77 36.67
C ASP A 103 -19.22 -7.25 35.51
N ALA A 104 -20.55 -7.27 35.70
CA ALA A 104 -21.49 -6.70 34.73
C ALA A 104 -21.29 -5.18 34.57
N LEU A 105 -21.17 -4.46 35.69
CA LEU A 105 -20.89 -3.02 35.70
C LEU A 105 -19.56 -2.69 35.01
N GLN A 106 -18.51 -3.49 35.22
CA GLN A 106 -17.24 -3.31 34.56
C GLN A 106 -17.37 -3.50 33.05
N SER A 107 -18.12 -4.51 32.59
CA SER A 107 -18.41 -4.70 31.17
C SER A 107 -19.17 -3.51 30.58
N ASP A 108 -20.18 -2.99 31.28
CA ASP A 108 -20.95 -1.84 30.80
C ASP A 108 -20.10 -0.55 30.80
N LEU A 109 -19.24 -0.35 31.80
CA LEU A 109 -18.29 0.78 31.83
C LEU A 109 -17.25 0.68 30.70
N GLN A 110 -16.83 -0.54 30.34
CA GLN A 110 -15.97 -0.78 29.19
C GLN A 110 -16.69 -0.40 27.89
N SER A 111 -17.95 -0.83 27.71
CA SER A 111 -18.75 -0.46 26.53
C SER A 111 -19.03 1.05 26.45
N LEU A 112 -19.24 1.70 27.60
CA LEU A 112 -19.35 3.16 27.65
C LEU A 112 -18.03 3.83 27.23
N LEU A 113 -16.90 3.32 27.70
CA LEU A 113 -15.59 3.81 27.30
C LEU A 113 -15.40 3.64 25.78
N ASP A 114 -15.77 2.49 25.21
CA ASP A 114 -15.69 2.23 23.77
C ASP A 114 -16.55 3.21 22.96
N ILE A 115 -17.78 3.49 23.42
CA ILE A 115 -18.66 4.50 22.81
C ILE A 115 -17.99 5.88 22.83
N LEU A 116 -17.36 6.25 23.96
CA LEU A 116 -16.70 7.54 24.10
C LEU A 116 -15.37 7.61 23.33
N LEU A 117 -14.77 6.46 23.05
CA LEU A 117 -13.57 6.30 22.24
C LEU A 117 -13.89 6.01 20.76
N ALA A 118 -15.14 6.16 20.30
CA ALA A 118 -15.59 5.78 18.97
C ALA A 118 -14.66 6.21 17.81
N ARG A 119 -13.95 7.35 17.92
CA ARG A 119 -12.90 7.76 16.96
C ARG A 119 -11.78 6.72 16.78
N THR A 120 -11.32 6.08 17.86
CA THR A 120 -10.31 5.01 17.78
C THR A 120 -10.84 3.74 17.10
N MET A 121 -12.13 3.44 17.26
CA MET A 121 -12.76 2.34 16.51
C MET A 121 -12.83 2.63 15.01
N ASP A 122 -13.02 3.89 14.60
CA ASP A 122 -13.03 4.26 13.18
C ASP A 122 -11.63 4.14 12.55
N VAL A 123 -10.56 4.49 13.28
CA VAL A 123 -9.17 4.25 12.86
C VAL A 123 -8.89 2.76 12.67
N GLU A 124 -9.26 1.92 13.64
CA GLU A 124 -9.06 0.47 13.56
C GLU A 124 -9.84 -0.17 12.39
N LYS A 125 -11.09 0.27 12.17
CA LYS A 125 -11.91 -0.16 11.03
C LYS A 125 -11.29 0.26 9.69
N LEU A 126 -10.82 1.50 9.58
CA LEU A 126 -10.15 2.01 8.38
C LEU A 126 -8.88 1.18 8.07
N LEU A 127 -8.06 0.89 9.09
CA LEU A 127 -6.88 0.02 8.96
C LEU A 127 -7.23 -1.40 8.52
N ALA A 128 -8.30 -1.98 9.08
CA ALA A 128 -8.77 -3.31 8.70
C ALA A 128 -9.22 -3.34 7.23
N GLU A 129 -9.93 -2.31 6.77
CA GLU A 129 -10.39 -2.21 5.39
C GLU A 129 -9.25 -1.95 4.41
N ILE A 130 -8.27 -1.10 4.76
CA ILE A 130 -7.05 -0.90 3.96
C ILE A 130 -6.31 -2.23 3.78
N LYS A 131 -6.09 -2.99 4.86
CA LYS A 131 -5.44 -4.31 4.80
C LYS A 131 -6.22 -5.29 3.90
N ARG A 132 -7.55 -5.25 3.97
CA ARG A 132 -8.42 -6.08 3.14
C ARG A 132 -8.30 -5.72 1.66
N LEU A 133 -8.39 -4.44 1.29
CA LEU A 133 -8.26 -4.00 -0.10
C LEU A 133 -6.83 -4.19 -0.64
N GLU A 134 -5.79 -4.03 0.19
CA GLU A 134 -4.41 -4.34 -0.18
C GLU A 134 -4.21 -5.82 -0.52
N ALA A 135 -4.83 -6.72 0.26
CA ALA A 135 -4.80 -8.15 -0.03
C ALA A 135 -5.46 -8.47 -1.38
N TYR A 136 -6.58 -7.83 -1.69
CA TYR A 136 -7.22 -7.95 -3.00
C TYR A 136 -6.36 -7.39 -4.13
N LYS A 137 -5.81 -6.19 -3.96
CA LYS A 137 -4.91 -5.57 -4.92
C LYS A 137 -3.74 -6.51 -5.27
N LYS A 138 -3.10 -7.10 -4.25
CA LYS A 138 -1.99 -8.03 -4.46
C LYS A 138 -2.41 -9.26 -5.28
N ARG A 139 -3.58 -9.84 -4.99
CA ARG A 139 -4.12 -10.96 -5.77
C ARG A 139 -4.41 -10.54 -7.21
N VAL A 140 -4.96 -9.35 -7.44
CA VAL A 140 -5.20 -8.82 -8.80
C VAL A 140 -3.89 -8.57 -9.55
N ASP A 141 -2.86 -8.05 -8.88
CA ASP A 141 -1.51 -7.86 -9.46
C ASP A 141 -0.90 -9.19 -9.92
N GLU A 142 -1.04 -10.26 -9.12
CA GLU A 142 -0.63 -11.61 -9.48
C GLU A 142 -1.39 -12.11 -10.72
N LEU A 143 -2.71 -11.89 -10.79
CA LEU A 143 -3.53 -12.29 -11.94
C LEU A 143 -3.20 -11.51 -13.22
N ILE A 144 -2.89 -10.21 -13.12
CA ILE A 144 -2.43 -9.40 -14.26
C ILE A 144 -1.11 -9.94 -14.80
N ALA A 145 -0.18 -10.29 -13.91
CA ALA A 145 1.11 -10.85 -14.30
C ALA A 145 0.95 -12.22 -14.99
N GLU A 146 0.10 -13.09 -14.45
CA GLU A 146 -0.25 -14.38 -15.06
C GLU A 146 -0.89 -14.19 -16.44
N GLN A 147 -1.89 -13.31 -16.57
CA GLN A 147 -2.54 -13.01 -17.85
C GLN A 147 -1.59 -12.42 -18.89
N LYS A 148 -0.66 -11.56 -18.47
CA LYS A 148 0.34 -11.00 -19.38
C LYS A 148 1.26 -12.08 -19.94
N ALA A 149 1.72 -13.01 -19.10
CA ALA A 149 2.55 -14.14 -19.55
C ALA A 149 1.78 -15.04 -20.53
N GLU A 150 0.53 -15.38 -20.22
CA GLU A 150 -0.35 -16.18 -21.09
C GLU A 150 -0.61 -15.50 -22.44
N LYS A 151 -0.82 -14.17 -22.43
CA LYS A 151 -0.98 -13.36 -23.64
C LYS A 151 0.28 -13.32 -24.50
N GLU A 152 1.45 -13.19 -23.90
CA GLU A 152 2.72 -13.22 -24.62
C GLU A 152 2.94 -14.57 -25.32
N ASP A 153 2.53 -15.66 -24.68
CA ASP A 153 2.60 -17.00 -25.27
C ASP A 153 1.60 -17.20 -26.41
N SER A 154 0.36 -16.73 -26.28
CA SER A 154 -0.61 -16.69 -27.38
C SER A 154 -0.15 -15.79 -28.54
N ALA A 155 0.55 -14.69 -28.24
CA ALA A 155 1.09 -13.80 -29.27
C ALA A 155 2.19 -14.46 -30.10
N LYS A 156 3.08 -15.25 -29.49
CA LYS A 156 4.08 -16.07 -30.22
C LYS A 156 3.39 -17.09 -31.11
N ALA A 157 2.34 -17.74 -30.61
CA ALA A 157 1.57 -18.73 -31.37
C ALA A 157 0.83 -18.10 -32.56
N GLU A 158 0.20 -16.93 -32.37
CA GLU A 158 -0.44 -16.16 -33.45
C GLU A 158 0.57 -15.76 -34.53
N GLU A 159 1.74 -15.27 -34.12
CA GLU A 159 2.77 -14.85 -35.06
C GLU A 159 3.25 -16.03 -35.92
N LEU A 160 3.50 -17.19 -35.32
CA LEU A 160 3.82 -18.43 -36.04
C LEU A 160 2.69 -18.89 -36.98
N GLU A 161 1.42 -18.81 -36.55
CA GLU A 161 0.27 -19.15 -37.39
C GLU A 161 0.15 -18.22 -38.61
N ARG A 162 0.34 -16.90 -38.40
CA ARG A 162 0.35 -15.91 -39.48
C ARG A 162 1.47 -16.21 -40.48
N HIS A 163 2.67 -16.52 -40.00
CA HIS A 163 3.79 -16.87 -40.87
C HIS A 163 3.57 -18.15 -41.65
N ALA A 164 2.98 -19.18 -41.03
CA ALA A 164 2.63 -20.41 -41.73
C ALA A 164 1.62 -20.15 -42.86
N LYS A 165 0.63 -19.28 -42.65
CA LYS A 165 -0.33 -18.86 -43.69
C LYS A 165 0.34 -18.07 -44.82
N GLU A 166 1.15 -17.08 -44.48
CA GLU A 166 1.93 -16.28 -45.46
C GLU A 166 2.81 -17.18 -46.35
N LEU A 167 3.47 -18.18 -45.76
CA LEU A 167 4.30 -19.15 -46.48
C LEU A 167 3.49 -20.07 -47.40
N GLU A 168 2.31 -20.52 -46.96
CA GLU A 168 1.44 -21.36 -47.79
C GLU A 168 0.84 -20.59 -48.97
N GLU A 169 0.42 -19.34 -48.76
CA GLU A 169 -0.03 -18.44 -49.82
C GLU A 169 1.10 -18.16 -50.83
N ALA A 170 2.31 -17.91 -50.34
CA ALA A 170 3.48 -17.74 -51.20
C ALA A 170 3.82 -19.01 -51.99
N LYS A 171 3.71 -20.20 -51.36
CA LYS A 171 3.91 -21.49 -52.02
C LYS A 171 2.91 -21.68 -53.16
N GLN A 172 1.62 -21.37 -52.93
CA GLN A 172 0.58 -21.44 -53.96
C GLN A 172 0.83 -20.44 -55.10
N ALA A 173 1.28 -19.22 -54.79
CA ALA A 173 1.62 -18.23 -55.81
C ALA A 173 2.81 -18.67 -56.68
N VAL A 174 3.87 -19.23 -56.10
CA VAL A 174 5.00 -19.79 -56.86
C VAL A 174 4.54 -20.99 -57.70
N ALA A 175 3.70 -21.87 -57.17
CA ALA A 175 3.19 -23.03 -57.91
C ALA A 175 2.40 -22.60 -59.16
N LYS A 176 1.52 -21.59 -59.05
CA LYS A 176 0.79 -21.03 -60.19
C LYS A 176 1.73 -20.46 -61.25
N LEU A 177 2.73 -19.67 -60.84
CA LEU A 177 3.74 -19.15 -61.78
C LEU A 177 4.52 -20.26 -62.48
N ILE A 178 4.83 -21.36 -61.79
CA ILE A 178 5.49 -22.52 -62.41
C ILE A 178 4.58 -23.16 -63.45
N GLU A 179 3.29 -23.33 -63.17
CA GLU A 179 2.33 -23.90 -64.13
C GLU A 179 2.15 -23.01 -65.36
N GLU A 180 1.97 -21.71 -65.17
CA GLU A 180 1.82 -20.74 -66.26
C GLU A 180 3.10 -20.66 -67.11
N GLN A 181 4.28 -20.66 -66.49
CA GLN A 181 5.57 -20.68 -67.19
C GLN A 181 5.79 -22.02 -67.94
N LYS A 182 5.33 -23.16 -67.38
CA LYS A 182 5.38 -24.47 -68.06
C LYS A 182 4.47 -24.50 -69.28
N ALA A 183 3.26 -23.96 -69.17
CA ALA A 183 2.32 -23.85 -70.29
C ALA A 183 2.89 -22.97 -71.41
N LEU A 184 3.43 -21.79 -71.06
CA LEU A 184 4.06 -20.89 -72.02
C LEU A 184 5.28 -21.50 -72.71
N LYS A 185 6.08 -22.27 -71.96
CA LYS A 185 7.19 -23.05 -72.54
C LYS A 185 6.70 -24.11 -73.53
N GLN A 186 5.62 -24.82 -73.21
CA GLN A 186 5.04 -25.81 -74.13
C GLN A 186 4.51 -25.15 -75.40
N ASP A 187 3.85 -23.98 -75.28
CA ASP A 187 3.39 -23.19 -76.44
C ASP A 187 4.58 -22.76 -77.31
N ALA A 188 5.68 -22.29 -76.70
CA ALA A 188 6.90 -21.92 -77.41
C ALA A 188 7.57 -23.13 -78.11
N GLN A 189 7.54 -24.32 -77.49
CA GLN A 189 8.05 -25.55 -78.09
C GLN A 189 7.19 -26.03 -79.28
N GLN A 190 5.87 -25.91 -79.18
CA GLN A 190 4.95 -26.29 -80.26
C GLN A 190 5.01 -25.31 -81.44
N ALA A 191 5.27 -24.03 -81.17
CA ALA A 191 5.38 -23.01 -82.22
C ALA A 191 6.67 -23.16 -83.06
N GLY A 192 7.81 -23.49 -82.45
CA GLY A 192 9.09 -23.76 -83.14
C GLY A 192 9.51 -22.68 -84.15
N LEU A 193 10.23 -23.07 -85.21
CA LEU A 193 10.60 -22.19 -86.34
C LEU A 193 9.40 -21.72 -87.20
N ALA A 194 8.20 -22.25 -86.96
CA ALA A 194 6.98 -21.96 -87.72
C ALA A 194 6.04 -20.98 -87.00
N ALA A 195 6.50 -20.32 -85.93
CA ALA A 195 5.72 -19.36 -85.18
C ALA A 195 5.30 -18.16 -86.06
N THR A 196 4.00 -17.87 -86.12
CA THR A 196 3.52 -16.65 -86.76
C THR A 196 3.89 -15.42 -85.89
N PRO A 197 4.10 -14.24 -86.49
CA PRO A 197 4.40 -13.01 -85.74
C PRO A 197 3.36 -12.70 -84.65
N GLU A 198 2.08 -13.03 -84.91
CA GLU A 198 0.99 -12.87 -83.95
C GLU A 198 1.12 -13.79 -82.72
N LYS A 199 1.47 -15.07 -82.92
CA LYS A 199 1.71 -16.00 -81.81
C LYS A 199 2.96 -15.65 -81.01
N ALA A 200 4.01 -15.16 -81.68
CA ALA A 200 5.22 -14.68 -81.01
C ALA A 200 4.94 -13.46 -80.11
N ALA A 201 4.13 -12.51 -80.60
CA ALA A 201 3.70 -11.34 -79.83
C ALA A 201 2.79 -11.71 -78.64
N GLU A 202 1.93 -12.71 -78.79
CA GLU A 202 1.10 -13.21 -77.68
C GLU A 202 1.96 -13.87 -76.59
N MET A 203 2.96 -14.67 -76.97
CA MET A 203 3.90 -15.28 -76.03
C MET A 203 4.79 -14.25 -75.34
N GLU A 204 5.26 -13.22 -76.06
CA GLU A 204 6.02 -12.10 -75.47
C GLU A 204 5.22 -11.40 -74.38
N LYS A 205 3.94 -11.13 -74.65
CA LYS A 205 3.06 -10.47 -73.68
C LYS A 205 2.86 -11.33 -72.43
N LYS A 206 2.58 -12.62 -72.60
CA LYS A 206 2.43 -13.57 -71.47
C LYS A 206 3.73 -13.71 -70.66
N GLU A 207 4.90 -13.76 -71.31
CA GLU A 207 6.19 -13.80 -70.62
C GLU A 207 6.45 -12.52 -69.81
N GLY A 208 6.04 -11.36 -70.34
CA GLY A 208 6.11 -10.08 -69.62
C GLY A 208 5.21 -10.05 -68.38
N GLU A 209 3.97 -10.55 -68.49
CA GLU A 209 3.05 -10.66 -67.36
C GLU A 209 3.60 -11.61 -66.27
N LEU A 210 4.21 -12.74 -66.66
CA LEU A 210 4.84 -13.67 -65.74
C LEU A 210 6.09 -13.10 -65.06
N LYS A 211 6.90 -12.34 -65.80
CA LYS A 211 8.05 -11.61 -65.28
C LYS A 211 7.63 -10.63 -64.19
N ASP A 212 6.63 -9.81 -64.45
CA ASP A 212 6.14 -8.79 -63.52
C ASP A 212 5.50 -9.45 -62.28
N ALA A 213 4.77 -10.55 -62.47
CA ALA A 213 4.22 -11.35 -61.38
C ALA A 213 5.32 -12.00 -60.51
N ALA A 214 6.40 -12.49 -61.11
CA ALA A 214 7.56 -13.04 -60.41
C ALA A 214 8.33 -11.95 -59.63
N GLU A 215 8.43 -10.73 -60.17
CA GLU A 215 9.06 -9.59 -59.49
C GLU A 215 8.23 -9.15 -58.27
N ALA A 216 6.91 -8.99 -58.45
CA ALA A 216 6.00 -8.67 -57.35
C ALA A 216 6.00 -9.76 -56.25
N LEU A 217 6.11 -11.03 -56.64
CA LEU A 217 6.23 -12.13 -55.69
C LEU A 217 7.56 -12.10 -54.93
N ALA A 218 8.66 -11.75 -55.60
CA ALA A 218 9.97 -11.61 -54.94
C ALA A 218 9.95 -10.54 -53.83
N GLU A 219 9.29 -9.41 -54.05
CA GLU A 219 9.14 -8.36 -53.03
C GLU A 219 8.30 -8.83 -51.82
N LYS A 220 7.22 -9.58 -52.08
CA LYS A 220 6.41 -10.18 -51.00
C LYS A 220 7.22 -11.21 -50.22
N LEU A 221 7.98 -12.05 -50.90
CA LEU A 221 8.85 -13.06 -50.29
C LEU A 221 9.93 -12.44 -49.42
N GLU A 222 10.49 -11.29 -49.80
CA GLU A 222 11.48 -10.59 -48.97
C GLU A 222 10.89 -10.17 -47.61
N LYS A 223 9.62 -9.76 -47.59
CA LYS A 223 8.90 -9.45 -46.35
C LYS A 223 8.67 -10.71 -45.52
N VAL A 224 8.25 -11.82 -46.15
CA VAL A 224 8.02 -13.11 -45.48
C VAL A 224 9.31 -13.67 -44.86
N GLU A 225 10.45 -13.50 -45.53
CA GLU A 225 11.76 -13.94 -45.01
C GLU A 225 12.23 -13.11 -43.80
N LYS A 226 12.03 -11.78 -43.83
CA LYS A 226 12.31 -10.91 -42.68
C LYS A 226 11.44 -11.28 -41.47
N ASN A 227 10.19 -11.62 -41.75
CA ASN A 227 9.20 -12.10 -40.79
C ASN A 227 9.60 -13.46 -40.19
N ALA A 228 10.08 -14.41 -41.00
CA ALA A 228 10.60 -15.70 -40.56
C ALA A 228 11.83 -15.59 -39.64
N ALA A 229 12.73 -14.63 -39.91
CA ALA A 229 13.87 -14.34 -39.04
C ALA A 229 13.45 -13.85 -37.64
N LYS A 230 12.36 -13.07 -37.55
CA LYS A 230 11.82 -12.61 -36.26
C LYS A 230 11.10 -13.72 -35.49
N ALA A 231 10.37 -14.58 -36.19
CA ALA A 231 9.69 -15.74 -35.61
C ALA A 231 10.64 -16.90 -35.24
N GLY A 232 11.95 -16.73 -35.47
CA GLY A 232 12.95 -17.75 -35.19
C GLY A 232 12.81 -19.00 -36.06
N THR A 233 12.09 -18.95 -37.18
CA THR A 233 11.82 -20.08 -38.09
C THR A 233 12.91 -20.27 -39.16
N SER A 234 13.95 -19.43 -39.17
CA SER A 234 15.13 -19.60 -40.01
C SER A 234 16.38 -19.92 -39.18
N LYS A 235 17.14 -20.94 -39.59
CA LYS A 235 18.48 -21.17 -39.03
C LYS A 235 19.40 -19.99 -39.39
N PRO A 236 20.23 -19.49 -38.46
CA PRO A 236 21.35 -18.65 -38.83
C PRO A 236 22.25 -19.48 -39.74
N LYS A 237 22.41 -19.09 -41.00
CA LYS A 237 23.55 -19.54 -41.79
C LYS A 237 24.79 -19.06 -41.04
N GLU A 238 25.66 -19.99 -40.66
CA GLU A 238 27.04 -19.67 -40.29
C GLU A 238 27.57 -18.67 -41.33
N ALA A 239 27.97 -17.50 -40.85
CA ALA A 239 28.50 -16.44 -41.67
C ALA A 239 29.78 -16.95 -42.35
N GLN A 240 29.72 -17.21 -43.65
CA GLN A 240 30.92 -17.09 -44.47
C GLN A 240 31.28 -15.59 -44.54
N PRO A 241 32.53 -15.17 -44.26
CA PRO A 241 32.83 -13.80 -43.85
C PRO A 241 32.89 -12.76 -44.98
N ASN A 242 32.17 -12.95 -46.10
CA ASN A 242 32.32 -12.04 -47.24
C ASN A 242 31.09 -11.82 -48.14
N ALA A 243 29.87 -11.98 -47.60
CA ALA A 243 28.66 -11.60 -48.34
C ALA A 243 28.31 -10.12 -48.10
N LYS A 244 28.22 -9.34 -49.19
CA LYS A 244 27.81 -7.92 -49.17
C LYS A 244 26.36 -7.75 -48.68
N PRO A 245 26.03 -6.65 -47.98
CA PRO A 245 24.67 -6.35 -47.57
C PRO A 245 23.83 -6.00 -48.80
N GLY A 246 22.88 -6.88 -49.16
CA GLY A 246 21.96 -6.65 -50.29
C GLY A 246 21.41 -7.92 -50.96
N GLU A 247 21.92 -9.12 -50.66
CA GLU A 247 21.32 -10.36 -51.15
C GLU A 247 20.07 -10.72 -50.33
N GLY A 248 18.90 -10.62 -50.97
CA GLY A 248 17.63 -11.11 -50.42
C GLY A 248 17.73 -12.59 -50.02
N GLY A 249 16.85 -13.05 -49.14
CA GLY A 249 16.85 -14.44 -48.69
C GLY A 249 16.68 -15.44 -49.85
N ALA A 250 16.94 -16.71 -49.55
CA ALA A 250 17.10 -17.74 -50.58
C ALA A 250 15.87 -17.89 -51.50
N CYS A 251 14.65 -17.62 -51.03
CA CYS A 251 13.44 -17.66 -51.86
C CYS A 251 13.25 -16.38 -52.67
N SER A 252 13.36 -15.20 -52.04
CA SER A 252 13.20 -13.92 -52.74
C SER A 252 14.27 -13.74 -53.83
N GLY A 253 15.52 -14.15 -53.55
CA GLY A 253 16.62 -14.15 -54.52
C GLY A 253 16.40 -15.11 -55.70
N ASN A 254 15.79 -16.28 -55.44
CA ASN A 254 15.44 -17.23 -56.51
C ASN A 254 14.28 -16.71 -57.38
N CYS A 255 13.22 -16.12 -56.81
CA CYS A 255 12.15 -15.49 -57.59
C CYS A 255 12.63 -14.28 -58.40
N LYS A 256 13.50 -13.44 -57.84
CA LYS A 256 14.10 -12.31 -58.57
C LYS A 256 15.00 -12.77 -59.72
N SER A 257 15.74 -13.86 -59.51
CA SER A 257 16.51 -14.51 -60.59
C SER A 257 15.61 -15.09 -61.67
N ALA A 258 14.47 -15.69 -61.30
CA ALA A 258 13.49 -16.21 -62.26
C ALA A 258 12.89 -15.09 -63.12
N SER A 259 12.48 -13.97 -62.49
CA SER A 259 12.00 -12.78 -63.21
C SER A 259 13.05 -12.25 -64.20
N ASN A 260 14.33 -12.19 -63.81
CA ASN A 260 15.40 -11.80 -64.73
C ASN A 260 15.52 -12.73 -65.95
N SER A 261 15.43 -14.05 -65.74
CA SER A 261 15.42 -15.04 -66.83
C SER A 261 14.18 -14.90 -67.72
N MET A 262 13.00 -14.66 -67.15
CA MET A 262 11.77 -14.39 -67.93
C MET A 262 11.91 -13.11 -68.76
N GLY A 263 12.53 -12.06 -68.23
CA GLY A 263 12.82 -10.84 -69.00
C GLY A 263 13.77 -11.07 -70.19
N GLN A 264 14.73 -11.98 -70.05
CA GLN A 264 15.60 -12.38 -71.17
C GLN A 264 14.83 -13.22 -72.20
N ALA A 265 13.97 -14.14 -71.75
CA ALA A 265 13.06 -14.89 -72.62
C ALA A 265 12.12 -13.95 -73.41
N GLN A 266 11.54 -12.95 -72.75
CA GLN A 266 10.68 -11.94 -73.35
C GLN A 266 11.40 -11.17 -74.47
N GLN A 267 12.64 -10.69 -74.22
CA GLN A 267 13.44 -10.01 -75.24
C GLN A 267 13.78 -10.91 -76.44
N LYS A 268 13.98 -12.22 -76.22
CA LYS A 268 14.27 -13.19 -77.28
C LYS A 268 13.01 -13.56 -78.09
N LEU A 269 11.83 -13.55 -77.46
CA LEU A 269 10.53 -13.67 -78.13
C LEU A 269 10.22 -12.44 -79.00
N GLN A 270 10.51 -11.23 -78.50
CA GLN A 270 10.38 -9.98 -79.26
C GLN A 270 11.26 -9.94 -80.51
N LYS A 271 12.42 -10.61 -80.48
CA LYS A 271 13.33 -10.78 -81.63
C LYS A 271 12.93 -11.92 -82.57
N ASN A 272 11.74 -12.52 -82.38
CA ASN A 272 11.21 -13.63 -83.17
C ASN A 272 12.10 -14.89 -83.13
N THR A 273 12.78 -15.13 -82.00
CA THR A 273 13.65 -16.30 -81.79
C THR A 273 13.15 -17.20 -80.65
N PRO A 274 12.01 -17.91 -80.83
CA PRO A 274 11.41 -18.71 -79.76
C PRO A 274 12.31 -19.84 -79.26
N GLU A 275 13.16 -20.43 -80.11
CA GLU A 275 14.08 -21.51 -79.73
C GLU A 275 15.13 -21.06 -78.70
N ARG A 276 15.60 -19.82 -78.78
CA ARG A 276 16.58 -19.26 -77.84
C ARG A 276 15.95 -18.82 -76.53
N ALA A 277 14.64 -18.55 -76.53
CA ALA A 277 13.87 -18.21 -75.33
C ALA A 277 13.64 -19.43 -74.42
N LEU A 278 13.58 -20.64 -75.00
CA LEU A 278 13.39 -21.89 -74.26
C LEU A 278 14.45 -22.13 -73.17
N GLU A 279 15.72 -21.77 -73.44
CA GLU A 279 16.81 -21.89 -72.45
C GLU A 279 16.58 -21.00 -71.22
N ASP A 280 16.13 -19.77 -71.45
CA ASP A 280 15.87 -18.81 -70.37
C ASP A 280 14.58 -19.17 -69.61
N MET A 281 13.55 -19.63 -70.32
CA MET A 281 12.34 -20.20 -69.70
C MET A 281 12.67 -21.41 -68.82
N ASP A 282 13.62 -22.25 -69.23
CA ASP A 282 14.12 -23.38 -68.42
C ASP A 282 14.88 -22.92 -67.18
N GLN A 283 15.69 -21.87 -67.30
CA GLN A 283 16.36 -21.26 -66.15
C GLN A 283 15.35 -20.65 -65.17
N ALA A 284 14.34 -19.94 -65.68
CA ALA A 284 13.26 -19.37 -64.88
C ALA A 284 12.50 -20.46 -64.11
N LEU A 285 12.13 -21.55 -64.77
CA LEU A 285 11.47 -22.70 -64.14
C LEU A 285 12.33 -23.33 -63.04
N ARG A 286 13.62 -23.59 -63.28
CA ARG A 286 14.53 -24.14 -62.26
C ARG A 286 14.64 -23.23 -61.03
N LYS A 287 14.65 -21.92 -61.25
CA LYS A 287 14.72 -20.93 -60.16
C LYS A 287 13.42 -20.85 -59.37
N LEU A 288 12.26 -20.88 -60.03
CA LEU A 288 10.97 -20.97 -59.35
C LEU A 288 10.80 -22.29 -58.59
N GLU A 289 11.19 -23.42 -59.15
CA GLU A 289 11.17 -24.73 -58.47
C GLU A 289 12.10 -24.74 -57.25
N ALA A 290 13.26 -24.08 -57.32
CA ALA A 290 14.14 -23.90 -56.16
C ALA A 290 13.50 -23.01 -55.08
N ALA A 291 12.83 -21.91 -55.45
CA ALA A 291 12.07 -21.08 -54.52
C ALA A 291 10.93 -21.87 -53.87
N GLN A 292 10.21 -22.69 -54.64
CA GLN A 292 9.12 -23.54 -54.13
C GLN A 292 9.61 -24.55 -53.08
N ARG A 293 10.75 -25.21 -53.32
CA ARG A 293 11.34 -26.15 -52.35
C ARG A 293 11.77 -25.49 -51.05
N GLU A 294 12.35 -24.30 -51.13
CA GLU A 294 12.76 -23.55 -49.94
C GLU A 294 11.55 -23.00 -49.16
N LEU A 295 10.50 -22.55 -49.85
CA LEU A 295 9.21 -22.21 -49.23
C LEU A 295 8.57 -23.41 -48.54
N GLU A 296 8.62 -24.59 -49.15
CA GLU A 296 8.10 -25.81 -48.56
C GLU A 296 8.85 -26.19 -47.27
N LYS A 297 10.19 -26.09 -47.25
CA LYS A 297 10.98 -26.30 -46.03
C LYS A 297 10.61 -25.31 -44.93
N MET A 298 10.47 -24.02 -45.27
CA MET A 298 10.11 -22.99 -44.30
C MET A 298 8.68 -23.17 -43.78
N ALA A 299 7.73 -23.55 -44.64
CA ALA A 299 6.36 -23.84 -44.24
C ALA A 299 6.28 -25.05 -43.30
N GLU A 300 7.02 -26.12 -43.59
CA GLU A 300 7.12 -27.29 -42.71
C GLU A 300 7.80 -26.96 -41.38
N GLU A 301 8.86 -26.15 -41.37
CA GLU A 301 9.52 -25.72 -40.12
C GLU A 301 8.60 -24.84 -39.25
N ALA A 302 7.84 -23.92 -39.87
CA ALA A 302 6.85 -23.10 -39.18
C ALA A 302 5.71 -23.96 -38.60
N LYS A 303 5.18 -24.92 -39.37
CA LYS A 303 4.16 -25.88 -38.91
C LYS A 303 4.69 -26.77 -37.78
N ARG A 304 5.93 -27.25 -37.87
CA ARG A 304 6.57 -28.05 -36.81
C ARG A 304 6.70 -27.26 -35.52
N LYS A 305 7.21 -26.02 -35.59
CA LYS A 305 7.32 -25.13 -34.42
C LYS A 305 5.96 -24.80 -33.81
N LEU A 306 4.93 -24.62 -34.63
CA LEU A 306 3.56 -24.42 -34.17
C LEU A 306 3.01 -25.67 -33.46
N GLN A 307 3.33 -26.88 -33.93
CA GLN A 307 2.95 -28.14 -33.27
C GLN A 307 3.75 -28.44 -31.99
N GLU A 308 5.00 -27.98 -31.91
CA GLU A 308 5.84 -28.09 -30.72
C GLU A 308 5.37 -27.18 -29.56
N LEU A 309 4.53 -26.18 -29.85
CA LEU A 309 3.99 -25.30 -28.80
C LEU A 309 3.05 -26.08 -27.85
N PRO A 310 3.20 -25.90 -26.54
CA PRO A 310 2.44 -26.65 -25.55
C PRO A 310 1.04 -26.03 -25.32
N PHE A 311 0.17 -26.03 -26.34
CA PHE A 311 -1.19 -25.49 -26.26
C PHE A 311 -2.01 -26.10 -25.11
N ASP A 312 -1.82 -27.39 -24.81
CA ASP A 312 -2.46 -28.04 -23.68
C ASP A 312 -2.01 -27.47 -22.32
N GLN A 313 -0.74 -27.05 -22.21
CA GLN A 313 -0.23 -26.40 -21.00
C GLN A 313 -0.74 -24.96 -20.91
N GLN A 314 -0.76 -24.23 -22.03
CA GLN A 314 -1.32 -22.88 -22.11
C GLN A 314 -2.81 -22.86 -21.73
N HIS A 315 -3.59 -23.81 -22.24
CA HIS A 315 -4.99 -24.02 -21.87
C HIS A 315 -5.15 -24.23 -20.35
N LYS A 316 -4.37 -25.14 -19.77
CA LYS A 316 -4.44 -25.44 -18.33
C LYS A 316 -4.02 -24.24 -17.48
N ALA A 317 -2.98 -23.51 -17.89
CA ALA A 317 -2.57 -22.28 -17.22
C ALA A 317 -3.73 -21.27 -17.21
N GLN A 318 -4.34 -21.03 -18.38
CA GLN A 318 -5.49 -20.14 -18.52
C GLN A 318 -6.69 -20.58 -17.67
N GLU A 319 -6.99 -21.88 -17.58
CA GLU A 319 -8.04 -22.41 -16.69
C GLU A 319 -7.73 -22.15 -15.22
N VAL A 320 -6.47 -22.34 -14.79
CA VAL A 320 -6.05 -22.05 -13.41
C VAL A 320 -6.20 -20.56 -13.11
N THR A 321 -5.77 -19.69 -14.03
CA THR A 321 -5.90 -18.23 -13.88
C THR A 321 -7.37 -17.81 -13.83
N GLN A 322 -8.23 -18.44 -14.64
CA GLN A 322 -9.68 -18.26 -14.59
C GLN A 322 -10.25 -18.65 -13.23
N ILE A 323 -9.91 -19.82 -12.69
CA ILE A 323 -10.39 -20.29 -11.38
C ILE A 323 -9.92 -19.36 -10.26
N LYS A 324 -8.66 -18.90 -10.30
CA LYS A 324 -8.17 -17.92 -9.31
C LYS A 324 -8.93 -16.60 -9.40
N THR A 325 -9.22 -16.12 -10.60
CA THR A 325 -9.98 -14.88 -10.82
C THR A 325 -11.41 -15.02 -10.30
N ASP A 326 -12.04 -16.18 -10.54
CA ASP A 326 -13.38 -16.49 -10.02
C ASP A 326 -13.38 -16.55 -8.48
N HIS A 327 -12.39 -17.20 -7.87
CA HIS A 327 -12.23 -17.20 -6.41
C HIS A 327 -12.03 -15.81 -5.81
N VAL A 328 -11.28 -14.91 -6.48
CA VAL A 328 -11.17 -13.51 -6.04
C VAL A 328 -12.54 -12.83 -6.07
N ALA A 329 -13.30 -13.01 -7.15
CA ALA A 329 -14.64 -12.43 -7.27
C ALA A 329 -15.61 -12.97 -6.22
N GLU A 330 -15.57 -14.28 -5.94
CA GLU A 330 -16.36 -14.91 -4.89
C GLU A 330 -16.00 -14.41 -3.50
N ASP A 331 -14.71 -14.28 -3.19
CA ASP A 331 -14.24 -13.80 -1.89
C ASP A 331 -14.69 -12.35 -1.65
N MET A 332 -14.55 -11.49 -2.67
CA MET A 332 -15.09 -10.13 -2.62
C MET A 332 -16.60 -10.13 -2.39
N GLU A 333 -17.35 -11.05 -3.01
CA GLU A 333 -18.79 -11.15 -2.83
C GLU A 333 -19.21 -11.68 -1.45
N LYS A 334 -18.44 -12.63 -0.89
CA LYS A 334 -18.67 -13.14 0.47
C LYS A 334 -18.45 -12.02 1.49
N ASP A 335 -17.40 -11.23 1.31
CA ASP A 335 -17.12 -10.12 2.21
C ASP A 335 -18.16 -9.00 2.11
N ASP A 336 -18.67 -8.68 0.91
CA ASP A 336 -19.76 -7.70 0.75
C ASP A 336 -21.07 -8.13 1.47
N LYS A 337 -21.27 -9.44 1.64
CA LYS A 337 -22.44 -10.02 2.32
C LYS A 337 -22.25 -10.21 3.82
N ASN A 338 -21.07 -9.94 4.36
CA ASN A 338 -20.79 -10.14 5.77
C ASN A 338 -21.50 -9.05 6.61
N PRO A 339 -22.43 -9.42 7.53
CA PRO A 339 -23.20 -8.46 8.33
C PRO A 339 -22.36 -7.69 9.36
N LYS A 340 -21.07 -8.02 9.52
CA LYS A 340 -20.12 -7.25 10.34
C LYS A 340 -19.50 -6.04 9.61
N ASN A 341 -19.66 -5.95 8.28
CA ASN A 341 -19.17 -4.82 7.49
C ASN A 341 -20.26 -3.74 7.37
N ASP A 342 -19.85 -2.46 7.36
CA ASP A 342 -20.78 -1.32 7.41
C ASP A 342 -21.72 -1.28 6.18
N PRO A 343 -22.95 -0.74 6.26
CA PRO A 343 -23.90 -0.70 5.15
C PRO A 343 -23.40 0.11 3.94
N GLU A 344 -22.49 1.07 4.13
CA GLU A 344 -21.83 1.84 3.06
C GLU A 344 -20.71 1.04 2.35
N GLN A 345 -20.27 -0.07 2.93
CA GLN A 345 -19.17 -0.93 2.46
C GLN A 345 -19.61 -2.08 1.52
N LYS A 346 -20.89 -2.12 1.12
CA LYS A 346 -21.51 -3.26 0.40
C LYS A 346 -21.07 -3.48 -1.04
N ASN A 347 -20.06 -2.76 -1.52
CA ASN A 347 -19.61 -2.87 -2.90
C ASN A 347 -18.09 -2.71 -2.99
N THR A 348 -17.37 -3.82 -2.84
CA THR A 348 -15.91 -3.83 -2.95
C THR A 348 -15.47 -3.23 -4.30
N PRO A 349 -14.63 -2.18 -4.31
CA PRO A 349 -14.13 -1.54 -5.54
C PRO A 349 -13.44 -2.54 -6.48
N GLY A 350 -13.59 -2.38 -7.79
CA GLY A 350 -12.97 -3.27 -8.78
C GLY A 350 -13.66 -4.63 -8.98
N LYS A 351 -14.53 -5.06 -8.06
CA LYS A 351 -15.22 -6.37 -8.11
C LYS A 351 -15.93 -6.63 -9.43
N LYS A 352 -16.66 -5.64 -9.95
CA LYS A 352 -17.39 -5.75 -11.21
C LYS A 352 -16.45 -6.06 -12.39
N ASN A 353 -15.29 -5.43 -12.43
CA ASN A 353 -14.31 -5.64 -13.49
C ASN A 353 -13.67 -7.03 -13.37
N ILE A 354 -13.40 -7.51 -12.16
CA ILE A 354 -12.92 -8.88 -11.92
C ILE A 354 -13.96 -9.91 -12.39
N GLN A 355 -15.24 -9.70 -12.07
CA GLN A 355 -16.34 -10.56 -12.55
C GLN A 355 -16.47 -10.56 -14.08
N GLN A 356 -16.16 -9.44 -14.74
CA GLN A 356 -16.16 -9.34 -16.20
C GLN A 356 -14.94 -10.01 -16.86
N ALA A 357 -13.82 -10.11 -16.15
CA ALA A 357 -12.63 -10.80 -16.63
C ALA A 357 -12.80 -12.34 -16.68
N VAL A 358 -13.56 -12.93 -15.75
CA VAL A 358 -13.80 -14.40 -15.69
C VAL A 358 -14.34 -15.00 -17.00
N PRO A 359 -15.45 -14.51 -17.60
CA PRO A 359 -15.97 -15.08 -18.85
C PRO A 359 -15.01 -14.89 -20.03
N LYS A 360 -14.22 -13.81 -20.05
CA LYS A 360 -13.20 -13.56 -21.09
C LYS A 360 -12.04 -14.56 -20.98
N GLN A 361 -11.54 -14.80 -19.76
CA GLN A 361 -10.51 -15.83 -19.52
C GLN A 361 -11.01 -17.24 -19.86
N LYS A 362 -12.29 -17.53 -19.58
CA LYS A 362 -12.94 -18.79 -19.98
C LYS A 362 -13.03 -18.93 -21.49
N ALA A 363 -13.38 -17.85 -22.20
CA ALA A 363 -13.39 -17.82 -23.67
C ALA A 363 -11.99 -18.05 -24.23
N ALA A 364 -10.97 -17.38 -23.67
CA ALA A 364 -9.57 -17.59 -24.04
C ALA A 364 -9.13 -19.05 -23.88
N ALA A 365 -9.46 -19.68 -22.75
CA ALA A 365 -9.18 -21.11 -22.53
C ALA A 365 -9.84 -21.96 -23.62
N GLY A 366 -11.12 -21.71 -23.92
CA GLY A 366 -11.82 -22.38 -25.03
C GLY A 366 -11.14 -22.21 -26.39
N GLN A 367 -10.67 -20.99 -26.72
CA GLN A 367 -9.96 -20.74 -27.97
C GLN A 367 -8.61 -21.46 -28.03
N LEU A 368 -7.87 -21.55 -26.91
CA LEU A 368 -6.62 -22.31 -26.83
C LEU A 368 -6.87 -23.81 -27.03
N LYS A 369 -7.97 -24.35 -26.49
CA LYS A 369 -8.38 -25.75 -26.72
C LYS A 369 -8.67 -26.04 -28.19
N GLU A 370 -9.22 -25.06 -28.89
CA GLU A 370 -9.53 -25.14 -30.32
C GLU A 370 -8.34 -24.78 -31.22
N TYR A 371 -7.14 -24.59 -30.67
CA TYR A 371 -5.93 -24.20 -31.39
C TYR A 371 -6.07 -22.86 -32.15
N LYS A 372 -6.76 -21.89 -31.54
CA LYS A 372 -7.00 -20.54 -32.09
C LYS A 372 -6.28 -19.46 -31.27
N PRO A 373 -4.93 -19.37 -31.36
CA PRO A 373 -4.14 -18.45 -30.54
C PRO A 373 -4.48 -16.98 -30.75
N ALA A 374 -4.82 -16.58 -31.98
CA ALA A 374 -5.19 -15.18 -32.28
C ALA A 374 -6.43 -14.72 -31.50
N LYS A 375 -7.46 -15.58 -31.42
CA LYS A 375 -8.68 -15.27 -30.67
C LYS A 375 -8.44 -15.35 -29.16
N ALA A 376 -7.68 -16.35 -28.72
CA ALA A 376 -7.29 -16.47 -27.32
C ALA A 376 -6.56 -15.22 -26.82
N LYS A 377 -5.61 -14.70 -27.61
CA LYS A 377 -4.87 -13.48 -27.30
C LYS A 377 -5.77 -12.26 -27.14
N GLN A 378 -6.78 -12.13 -28.00
CA GLN A 378 -7.75 -11.03 -27.91
C GLN A 378 -8.57 -11.13 -26.62
N ASP A 379 -9.11 -12.30 -26.32
CA ASP A 379 -9.87 -12.55 -25.09
C ASP A 379 -8.99 -12.35 -23.82
N GLN A 380 -7.72 -12.76 -23.85
CA GLN A 380 -6.72 -12.52 -22.79
C GLN A 380 -6.43 -11.03 -22.61
N GLN A 381 -6.29 -10.28 -23.70
CA GLN A 381 -6.11 -8.83 -23.65
C GLN A 381 -7.32 -8.15 -23.01
N ASP A 382 -8.52 -8.49 -23.45
CA ASP A 382 -9.75 -7.91 -22.93
C ASP A 382 -9.94 -8.24 -21.44
N ALA A 383 -9.47 -9.41 -20.98
CA ALA A 383 -9.46 -9.78 -19.57
C ALA A 383 -8.40 -9.00 -18.77
N GLN A 384 -7.20 -8.84 -19.33
CA GLN A 384 -6.13 -8.06 -18.73
C GLN A 384 -6.57 -6.60 -18.52
N GLU A 385 -7.21 -5.98 -19.52
CA GLU A 385 -7.72 -4.61 -19.41
C GLU A 385 -8.77 -4.44 -18.30
N ASP A 386 -9.63 -5.44 -18.09
CA ASP A 386 -10.60 -5.41 -16.98
C ASP A 386 -9.90 -5.58 -15.63
N LEU A 387 -8.91 -6.47 -15.51
CA LEU A 387 -8.13 -6.61 -14.27
C LEU A 387 -7.33 -5.34 -13.95
N GLU A 388 -6.78 -4.66 -14.95
CA GLU A 388 -6.09 -3.37 -14.77
C GLU A 388 -7.06 -2.26 -14.31
N LYS A 389 -8.29 -2.22 -14.83
CA LYS A 389 -9.33 -1.32 -14.31
C LYS A 389 -9.71 -1.66 -12.87
N ALA A 390 -9.83 -2.95 -12.54
CA ALA A 390 -10.09 -3.40 -11.16
C ALA A 390 -8.99 -2.94 -10.20
N LYS A 391 -7.73 -3.12 -10.59
CA LYS A 391 -6.57 -2.65 -9.83
C LYS A 391 -6.64 -1.15 -9.61
N LYS A 392 -6.94 -0.37 -10.65
CA LYS A 392 -7.03 1.09 -10.55
C LYS A 392 -8.13 1.52 -9.57
N GLU A 393 -9.32 0.92 -9.65
CA GLU A 393 -10.40 1.21 -8.69
C GLU A 393 -10.01 0.84 -7.25
N LEU A 394 -9.28 -0.25 -7.04
CA LEU A 394 -8.74 -0.62 -5.73
C LEU A 394 -7.68 0.37 -5.24
N GLU A 395 -6.81 0.84 -6.12
CA GLU A 395 -5.79 1.85 -5.79
C GLU A 395 -6.40 3.21 -5.44
N ASP A 396 -7.41 3.64 -6.20
CA ASP A 396 -8.14 4.88 -5.96
C ASP A 396 -8.89 4.81 -4.61
N ALA A 397 -9.56 3.70 -4.32
CA ALA A 397 -10.23 3.48 -3.04
C ALA A 397 -9.24 3.39 -1.86
N LEU A 398 -8.11 2.69 -2.04
CA LEU A 398 -7.05 2.64 -1.03
C LEU A 398 -6.46 4.03 -0.76
N ALA A 399 -6.28 4.85 -1.79
CA ALA A 399 -5.82 6.22 -1.63
C ALA A 399 -6.81 7.07 -0.84
N GLN A 400 -8.11 6.93 -1.11
CA GLN A 400 -9.17 7.59 -0.35
C GLN A 400 -9.20 7.16 1.12
N LEU A 401 -9.18 5.85 1.39
CA LEU A 401 -9.19 5.33 2.77
C LEU A 401 -7.95 5.73 3.55
N ARG A 402 -6.77 5.74 2.91
CA ARG A 402 -5.52 6.22 3.54
C ARG A 402 -5.57 7.71 3.84
N GLN A 403 -6.19 8.51 2.98
CA GLN A 403 -6.42 9.93 3.24
C GLN A 403 -7.34 10.11 4.45
N GLN A 404 -8.47 9.39 4.50
CA GLN A 404 -9.40 9.41 5.63
C GLN A 404 -8.72 8.97 6.94
N LEU A 405 -7.90 7.90 6.88
CA LEU A 405 -7.11 7.44 8.03
C LEU A 405 -6.17 8.53 8.52
N SER A 406 -5.41 9.15 7.62
CA SER A 406 -4.49 10.23 7.98
C SER A 406 -5.24 11.39 8.64
N ASP A 407 -6.39 11.79 8.10
CA ASP A 407 -7.19 12.89 8.66
C ASP A 407 -7.74 12.54 10.05
N GLU A 408 -8.20 11.31 10.25
CA GLU A 408 -8.71 10.84 11.56
C GLU A 408 -7.58 10.71 12.58
N VAL A 409 -6.43 10.17 12.19
CA VAL A 409 -5.23 10.07 13.04
C VAL A 409 -4.74 11.46 13.44
N LEU A 410 -4.69 12.43 12.51
CA LEU A 410 -4.32 13.82 12.81
C LEU A 410 -5.23 14.44 13.87
N ARG A 411 -6.55 14.27 13.72
CA ARG A 411 -7.56 14.80 14.67
C ARG A 411 -7.47 14.11 16.03
N ALA A 412 -7.32 12.79 16.05
CA ALA A 412 -7.14 12.02 17.29
C ALA A 412 -5.87 12.44 18.05
N LEU A 413 -4.77 12.68 17.33
CA LEU A 413 -3.53 13.19 17.92
C LEU A 413 -3.68 14.62 18.43
N GLU A 414 -4.36 15.51 17.69
CA GLU A 414 -4.58 16.90 18.14
C GLU A 414 -5.38 16.93 19.44
N GLU A 415 -6.47 16.17 19.51
CA GLU A 415 -7.32 16.07 20.69
C GLU A 415 -6.53 15.54 21.89
N ARG A 416 -5.74 14.50 21.68
CA ARG A 416 -4.91 13.90 22.72
C ARG A 416 -3.84 14.87 23.24
N PHE A 417 -3.08 15.52 22.36
CA PHE A 417 -2.09 16.51 22.79
C PHE A 417 -2.75 17.72 23.44
N GLY A 418 -3.96 18.10 23.02
CA GLY A 418 -4.78 19.11 23.67
C GLY A 418 -5.14 18.74 25.11
N ALA A 419 -5.60 17.51 25.35
CA ALA A 419 -5.89 17.00 26.69
C ALA A 419 -4.63 16.95 27.57
N MET A 420 -3.51 16.46 27.01
CA MET A 420 -2.21 16.45 27.70
C MET A 420 -1.76 17.85 28.09
N LEU A 421 -1.96 18.85 27.21
CA LEU A 421 -1.58 20.23 27.47
C LEU A 421 -2.37 20.84 28.63
N GLU A 422 -3.68 20.60 28.71
CA GLU A 422 -4.50 21.11 29.82
C GLU A 422 -4.13 20.46 31.15
N LYS A 423 -3.89 19.13 31.15
CA LYS A 423 -3.41 18.42 32.34
C LYS A 423 -2.00 18.88 32.76
N GLN A 424 -1.09 19.11 31.81
CA GLN A 424 0.24 19.64 32.11
C GLN A 424 0.16 21.02 32.77
N LYS A 425 -0.66 21.94 32.26
CA LYS A 425 -0.85 23.27 32.87
C LYS A 425 -1.33 23.18 34.32
N GLU A 426 -2.25 22.25 34.60
CA GLU A 426 -2.71 21.99 35.97
C GLU A 426 -1.55 21.53 36.87
N LEU A 427 -0.75 20.55 36.42
CA LEU A 427 0.40 20.02 37.16
C LEU A 427 1.48 21.08 37.37
N SER A 428 1.79 21.90 36.37
CA SER A 428 2.70 23.05 36.47
C SER A 428 2.23 24.06 37.52
N ALA A 429 0.92 24.38 37.54
CA ALA A 429 0.35 25.30 38.53
C ALA A 429 0.44 24.73 39.96
N ARG A 430 0.16 23.43 40.11
CA ARG A 430 0.30 22.71 41.39
C ARG A 430 1.74 22.63 41.85
N THR A 431 2.70 22.48 40.94
CA THR A 431 4.14 22.48 41.24
C THR A 431 4.58 23.83 41.79
N LYS A 432 4.17 24.93 41.16
CA LYS A 432 4.43 26.30 41.66
C LYS A 432 3.82 26.53 43.04
N ALA A 433 2.63 25.99 43.30
CA ALA A 433 2.00 26.08 44.61
C ALA A 433 2.76 25.26 45.67
N ALA A 434 3.22 24.05 45.33
CA ALA A 434 4.03 23.21 46.21
C ALA A 434 5.38 23.88 46.54
N ASP A 435 6.02 24.52 45.56
CA ASP A 435 7.30 25.23 45.72
C ASP A 435 7.20 26.45 46.65
N ARG A 436 6.12 27.23 46.50
CA ARG A 436 5.81 28.35 47.41
C ARG A 436 5.60 27.89 48.85
N LEU A 437 4.91 26.76 49.02
CA LEU A 437 4.69 26.17 50.35
C LEU A 437 5.98 25.61 50.95
N ALA A 438 6.82 24.98 50.13
CA ALA A 438 8.14 24.50 50.54
C ALA A 438 9.03 25.65 51.04
N SER A 439 9.01 26.78 50.31
CA SER A 439 9.78 27.98 50.63
C SER A 439 9.27 28.72 51.87
N ALA A 440 7.96 28.70 52.13
CA ALA A 440 7.33 29.41 53.24
C ALA A 440 7.37 28.64 54.58
N ALA A 441 7.55 27.32 54.56
CA ALA A 441 7.41 26.45 55.73
C ALA A 441 8.52 25.39 55.82
N LEU A 442 9.78 25.81 55.87
CA LEU A 442 10.89 24.89 56.15
C LEU A 442 10.71 24.25 57.53
N THR A 443 10.81 22.92 57.61
CA THR A 443 10.76 22.21 58.91
C THR A 443 12.01 22.53 59.74
N ALA A 444 11.97 22.32 61.06
CA ALA A 444 13.08 22.56 61.97
C ALA A 444 14.39 21.81 61.60
N ASN A 445 14.30 20.79 60.74
CA ASN A 445 15.43 20.00 60.22
C ASN A 445 15.86 20.42 58.79
N GLY A 446 15.34 21.52 58.25
CA GLY A 446 15.65 21.98 56.89
C GLY A 446 15.00 21.18 55.76
N GLY A 447 14.14 20.20 56.08
CA GLY A 447 13.41 19.41 55.10
C GLY A 447 12.06 20.02 54.70
N ALA A 448 11.54 19.62 53.54
CA ALA A 448 10.20 20.00 53.09
C ALA A 448 9.11 19.41 54.01
N PRO A 449 8.00 20.13 54.29
CA PRO A 449 6.86 19.58 55.03
C PRO A 449 6.33 18.29 54.43
N ALA A 450 5.83 17.37 55.25
CA ALA A 450 5.22 16.11 54.78
C ALA A 450 4.10 16.36 53.74
N GLN A 451 3.35 17.46 53.88
CA GLN A 451 2.33 17.87 52.93
C GLN A 451 2.89 18.27 51.55
N VAL A 452 4.09 18.84 51.50
CA VAL A 452 4.79 19.19 50.25
C VAL A 452 5.34 17.93 49.59
N VAL A 453 5.89 17.00 50.38
CA VAL A 453 6.40 15.71 49.88
C VAL A 453 5.28 14.91 49.23
N GLU A 454 4.14 14.74 49.91
CA GLU A 454 2.99 14.00 49.35
C GLU A 454 2.42 14.69 48.11
N ARG A 455 2.25 16.02 48.12
CA ARG A 455 1.82 16.77 46.94
C ARG A 455 2.78 16.63 45.76
N SER A 456 4.09 16.62 46.01
CA SER A 456 5.10 16.51 44.96
C SER A 456 5.07 15.12 44.32
N LYS A 457 4.91 14.06 45.12
CA LYS A 457 4.70 12.69 44.60
C LYS A 457 3.40 12.58 43.80
N ASP A 458 2.31 13.20 44.25
CA ASP A 458 1.04 13.19 43.51
C ASP A 458 1.17 13.85 42.13
N ILE A 459 1.88 14.99 42.07
CA ILE A 459 2.15 15.67 40.80
C ILE A 459 3.07 14.79 39.93
N GLY A 460 4.11 14.18 40.51
CA GLY A 460 5.01 13.28 39.79
C GLY A 460 4.30 12.09 39.17
N ARG A 461 3.31 11.49 39.85
CA ARG A 461 2.44 10.46 39.26
C ARG A 461 1.66 10.98 38.05
N GLY A 462 1.13 12.20 38.12
CA GLY A 462 0.46 12.85 36.99
C GLY A 462 1.36 13.06 35.78
N GLU A 463 2.64 13.40 35.98
CA GLU A 463 3.64 13.51 34.91
C GLU A 463 3.93 12.14 34.27
N HIS A 464 4.00 11.07 35.08
CA HIS A 464 4.15 9.71 34.57
C HIS A 464 2.93 9.21 33.79
N GLU A 465 1.71 9.57 34.21
CA GLU A 465 0.49 9.30 33.44
C GLU A 465 0.54 9.97 32.06
N LEU A 466 0.96 11.25 32.01
CA LEU A 466 1.17 11.96 30.74
C LEU A 466 2.26 11.31 29.88
N ALA A 467 3.32 10.77 30.48
CA ALA A 467 4.33 10.00 29.74
C ALA A 467 3.74 8.70 29.14
N GLY A 468 2.81 8.05 29.85
CA GLY A 468 2.00 6.96 29.30
C GLY A 468 1.19 7.42 28.09
N GLU A 469 0.49 8.56 28.21
CA GLU A 469 -0.29 9.13 27.11
C GLU A 469 0.58 9.48 25.89
N ALA A 470 1.80 10.00 26.10
CA ALA A 470 2.76 10.23 25.03
C ALA A 470 3.21 8.91 24.36
N SER A 471 3.28 7.82 25.12
CA SER A 471 3.69 6.50 24.61
C SER A 471 2.63 5.88 23.71
N ASP A 472 1.34 5.96 24.06
CA ASP A 472 0.34 5.44 23.13
C ASP A 472 0.13 6.37 21.92
N ALA A 473 0.45 7.66 22.03
CA ALA A 473 0.48 8.56 20.86
C ALA A 473 1.59 8.16 19.87
N LEU A 474 2.75 7.72 20.39
CA LEU A 474 3.81 7.14 19.58
C LEU A 474 3.39 5.84 18.90
N ALA A 475 2.61 5.00 19.58
CA ALA A 475 2.11 3.76 19.00
C ALA A 475 1.24 4.04 17.75
N LEU A 476 0.31 5.00 17.85
CA LEU A 476 -0.51 5.44 16.71
C LEU A 476 0.34 5.98 15.55
N LEU A 477 1.37 6.76 15.85
CA LEU A 477 2.29 7.31 14.85
C LEU A 477 3.16 6.23 14.16
N ALA A 478 3.49 5.16 14.87
CA ALA A 478 4.32 4.08 14.35
C ALA A 478 3.59 3.21 13.31
N GLU A 479 2.25 3.12 13.40
CA GLU A 479 1.44 2.31 12.48
C GLU A 479 1.33 2.94 11.08
N GLU A 480 1.50 4.26 10.94
CA GLU A 480 1.51 4.92 9.63
C GLU A 480 2.90 5.00 8.98
N GLY A 481 3.99 4.94 9.77
CA GLY A 481 5.37 4.81 9.26
C GLY A 481 5.94 5.97 8.41
N THR A 482 5.18 7.03 8.14
CA THR A 482 5.56 8.07 7.16
C THR A 482 6.25 9.30 7.75
N SER A 483 6.19 9.54 9.07
CA SER A 483 6.79 10.71 9.74
C SER A 483 8.05 10.32 10.54
N ALA A 484 9.06 11.20 10.61
CA ALA A 484 10.33 10.88 11.30
C ALA A 484 10.76 11.89 12.35
N ALA A 485 10.55 13.19 12.11
CA ALA A 485 10.76 14.16 13.18
C ALA A 485 9.60 14.14 14.17
N PHE A 486 8.37 13.95 13.68
CA PHE A 486 7.20 14.01 14.54
C PHE A 486 7.22 12.93 15.63
N PRO A 487 7.42 11.63 15.33
CA PRO A 487 7.56 10.61 16.37
C PRO A 487 8.77 10.86 17.28
N ALA A 488 9.91 11.28 16.73
CA ALA A 488 11.09 11.56 17.53
C ALA A 488 10.86 12.72 18.53
N VAL A 489 10.00 13.69 18.21
CA VAL A 489 9.62 14.75 19.14
C VAL A 489 8.70 14.25 20.24
N VAL A 490 7.77 13.36 19.93
CA VAL A 490 6.88 12.75 20.92
C VAL A 490 7.67 11.80 21.83
N GLU A 491 8.71 11.11 21.33
CA GLU A 491 9.67 10.34 22.14
C GLU A 491 10.35 11.23 23.18
N MET A 492 10.89 12.38 22.75
CA MET A 492 11.51 13.33 23.68
C MET A 492 10.50 13.86 24.71
N LEU A 493 9.27 14.18 24.28
CA LEU A 493 8.22 14.64 25.17
C LEU A 493 7.95 13.62 26.28
N ARG A 494 7.84 12.33 25.95
CA ARG A 494 7.69 11.23 26.92
C ARG A 494 8.87 11.19 27.90
N ASP A 495 10.09 11.31 27.40
CA ASP A 495 11.29 11.24 28.22
C ASP A 495 11.40 12.45 29.18
N ASP A 496 10.97 13.64 28.72
CA ASP A 496 10.91 14.86 29.52
C ASP A 496 9.84 14.79 30.63
N LEU A 497 8.65 14.28 30.31
CA LEU A 497 7.59 14.01 31.29
C LEU A 497 8.06 13.00 32.34
N THR A 498 8.75 11.94 31.91
CA THR A 498 9.32 10.93 32.83
C THR A 498 10.37 11.54 33.75
N HIS A 499 11.24 12.41 33.20
CA HIS A 499 12.26 13.08 33.99
C HIS A 499 11.66 14.08 34.99
N CYS A 500 10.64 14.83 34.58
CA CYS A 500 9.90 15.74 35.46
C CYS A 500 9.27 14.98 36.63
N GLY A 501 8.64 13.83 36.35
CA GLY A 501 8.10 12.93 37.38
C GLY A 501 9.14 12.53 38.43
N GLN A 502 10.32 12.08 37.99
CA GLN A 502 11.43 11.69 38.88
C GLN A 502 11.93 12.85 39.76
N LEU A 503 12.00 14.07 39.22
CA LEU A 503 12.40 15.26 39.98
C LEU A 503 11.36 15.58 41.08
N LEU A 504 10.08 15.47 40.77
CA LEU A 504 8.99 15.73 41.71
C LEU A 504 8.86 14.65 42.78
N GLU A 505 9.13 13.38 42.46
CA GLU A 505 9.25 12.32 43.47
C GLU A 505 10.39 12.59 44.46
N ALA A 506 11.49 13.15 43.98
CA ALA A 506 12.60 13.64 44.81
C ALA A 506 12.29 14.97 45.53
N THR A 507 11.04 15.46 45.46
CA THR A 507 10.58 16.74 46.05
C THR A 507 11.36 17.96 45.53
N LYS A 508 11.93 17.87 44.32
CA LYS A 508 12.55 19.02 43.64
C LYS A 508 11.47 19.80 42.89
N THR A 509 10.89 20.83 43.52
CA THR A 509 9.85 21.70 42.93
C THR A 509 10.37 23.01 42.36
N GLY A 510 11.69 23.22 42.41
CA GLY A 510 12.33 24.50 42.10
C GLY A 510 12.35 24.88 40.61
N VAL A 511 13.14 25.91 40.29
CA VAL A 511 13.19 26.56 38.97
C VAL A 511 13.52 25.59 37.83
N VAL A 512 14.38 24.60 38.08
CA VAL A 512 14.75 23.57 37.09
C VAL A 512 13.52 22.77 36.65
N THR A 513 12.80 22.17 37.60
CA THR A 513 11.57 21.40 37.33
C THR A 513 10.49 22.24 36.65
N GLN A 514 10.28 23.48 37.13
CA GLN A 514 9.28 24.39 36.54
C GLN A 514 9.66 24.82 35.10
N SER A 515 10.95 24.93 34.81
CA SER A 515 11.44 25.25 33.46
C SER A 515 11.22 24.08 32.50
N LEU A 516 11.51 22.85 32.94
CA LEU A 516 11.22 21.63 32.19
C LEU A 516 9.73 21.48 31.90
N GLN A 517 8.86 21.69 32.89
CA GLN A 517 7.40 21.68 32.69
C GLN A 517 6.94 22.73 31.68
N ALA A 518 7.51 23.94 31.69
CA ALA A 518 7.20 24.98 30.71
C ALA A 518 7.64 24.61 29.28
N GLU A 519 8.75 23.87 29.15
CA GLU A 519 9.21 23.36 27.85
C GLU A 519 8.35 22.22 27.32
N ILE A 520 7.86 21.34 28.21
CA ILE A 520 6.88 20.29 27.90
C ILE A 520 5.59 20.94 27.38
N GLU A 521 5.02 21.93 28.11
CA GLU A 521 3.84 22.68 27.67
C GLU A 521 4.03 23.31 26.29
N GLN A 522 5.20 23.89 26.04
CA GLN A 522 5.46 24.53 24.76
C GLN A 522 5.69 23.51 23.64
N THR A 523 6.31 22.37 23.92
CA THR A 523 6.43 21.28 22.94
C THR A 523 5.06 20.75 22.54
N LEU A 524 4.14 20.58 23.50
CA LEU A 524 2.76 20.20 23.23
C LEU A 524 2.04 21.22 22.34
N LYS A 525 2.21 22.53 22.60
CA LYS A 525 1.66 23.59 21.72
C LYS A 525 2.24 23.53 20.31
N ASP A 526 3.56 23.37 20.19
CA ASP A 526 4.23 23.30 18.89
C ASP A 526 3.75 22.08 18.08
N LEU A 527 3.47 20.94 18.75
CA LEU A 527 2.89 19.74 18.15
C LEU A 527 1.44 19.97 17.69
N ILE A 528 0.59 20.57 18.54
CA ILE A 528 -0.80 20.91 18.20
C ILE A 528 -0.85 21.88 17.02
N ASP A 529 -0.02 22.93 17.02
CA ASP A 529 0.03 23.90 15.92
C ASP A 529 0.50 23.27 14.60
N ALA A 530 1.41 22.29 14.67
CA ALA A 530 1.84 21.53 13.51
C ALA A 530 0.71 20.65 12.94
N LEU A 531 -0.05 19.97 13.81
CA LEU A 531 -1.19 19.14 13.42
C LEU A 531 -2.34 19.97 12.85
N ARG A 532 -2.72 21.07 13.52
CA ARG A 532 -3.79 21.98 13.05
C ARG A 532 -3.53 22.52 11.66
N ARG A 533 -2.32 23.00 11.42
CA ARG A 533 -1.93 23.49 10.09
C ARG A 533 -2.02 22.40 9.04
N GLN A 534 -1.73 21.16 9.41
CA GLN A 534 -1.85 20.04 8.49
C GLN A 534 -3.31 19.70 8.18
N ILE A 535 -4.18 19.71 9.19
CA ILE A 535 -5.62 19.55 9.03
C ILE A 535 -6.19 20.66 8.13
N GLU A 536 -5.84 21.92 8.39
CA GLU A 536 -6.23 23.08 7.56
C GLU A 536 -5.74 22.95 6.11
N MET A 537 -4.52 22.44 5.89
CA MET A 537 -3.99 22.20 4.55
C MET A 537 -4.75 21.08 3.83
N ASN A 538 -5.13 20.02 4.53
CA ASN A 538 -5.93 18.92 3.96
C ASN A 538 -7.35 19.39 3.62
N ASP A 539 -7.97 20.20 4.48
CA ASP A 539 -9.31 20.78 4.27
C ASP A 539 -9.31 21.83 3.14
N ALA A 540 -8.28 22.69 3.06
CA ALA A 540 -8.20 23.77 2.07
C ALA A 540 -7.87 23.28 0.65
N ASN A 541 -7.13 22.18 0.51
CA ASN A 541 -6.74 21.65 -0.81
C ASN A 541 -7.74 20.67 -1.42
N GLY A 542 -8.93 20.50 -0.82
CA GLY A 542 -10.08 19.83 -1.44
C GLY A 542 -9.69 18.63 -2.30
N GLY A 543 -9.05 17.63 -1.72
CA GLY A 543 -8.84 16.32 -2.35
C GLY A 543 -8.06 16.31 -3.68
N CYS A 544 -7.14 17.25 -3.94
CA CYS A 544 -6.27 17.15 -5.10
C CYS A 544 -4.79 17.11 -4.72
N CYS A 545 -4.27 15.90 -4.56
CA CYS A 545 -2.86 15.64 -4.83
C CYS A 545 -2.73 14.31 -5.60
N MET A 546 -2.65 14.43 -6.92
CA MET A 546 -2.06 13.44 -7.83
C MET A 546 -0.56 13.29 -7.54
N CYS A 547 -0.20 12.85 -6.33
CA CYS A 547 1.14 12.40 -6.01
C CYS A 547 1.10 10.89 -5.79
N ASN A 548 1.83 10.17 -6.64
CA ASN A 548 1.91 8.72 -6.70
C ASN A 548 2.74 8.13 -5.53
N GLY A 549 2.50 8.61 -4.30
CA GLY A 549 3.17 8.19 -3.08
C GLY A 549 2.33 8.60 -1.87
N GLN A 550 2.31 7.76 -0.83
CA GLN A 550 1.61 8.04 0.43
C GLN A 550 2.03 9.42 0.96
N PRO A 551 1.10 10.38 1.11
CA PRO A 551 1.44 11.64 1.77
C PRO A 551 1.85 11.34 3.21
N ALA A 552 2.95 11.93 3.65
CA ALA A 552 3.37 11.81 5.04
C ALA A 552 2.34 12.50 5.94
N LEU A 553 2.04 11.88 7.09
CA LEU A 553 1.09 12.41 8.08
C LEU A 553 1.34 13.89 8.39
N VAL A 554 2.62 14.27 8.52
CA VAL A 554 3.05 15.66 8.59
C VAL A 554 4.11 15.89 7.51
N PRO A 555 4.01 16.95 6.69
CA PRO A 555 4.95 17.22 5.62
C PRO A 555 6.32 17.56 6.21
N LEU A 556 7.38 17.20 5.47
CA LEU A 556 8.76 17.50 5.84
C LEU A 556 8.99 18.98 6.19
N SER A 557 8.28 19.90 5.51
CA SER A 557 8.37 21.34 5.80
C SER A 557 7.84 21.71 7.20
N ALA A 558 6.86 20.98 7.72
CA ALA A 558 6.35 21.15 9.07
C ALA A 558 7.29 20.47 10.09
N GLU A 559 7.83 19.28 9.77
CA GLU A 559 8.86 18.62 10.57
C GLU A 559 10.11 19.49 10.78
N LEU A 560 10.65 20.08 9.69
CA LEU A 560 11.80 20.98 9.74
C LEU A 560 11.50 22.28 10.50
N ARG A 561 10.28 22.81 10.37
CA ARG A 561 9.86 24.00 11.14
C ARG A 561 9.82 23.71 12.62
N LEU A 562 9.35 22.54 13.03
CA LEU A 562 9.29 22.14 14.42
C LEU A 562 10.70 22.01 15.03
N VAL A 563 11.63 21.41 14.29
CA VAL A 563 13.04 21.36 14.72
C VAL A 563 13.68 22.77 14.76
N MET A 564 13.40 23.63 13.79
CA MET A 564 13.88 25.02 13.80
C MET A 564 13.34 25.81 15.01
N ILE A 565 12.06 25.65 15.35
CA ILE A 565 11.45 26.31 16.53
C ILE A 565 12.15 25.84 17.81
N LYS A 566 12.41 24.54 17.94
CA LYS A 566 13.17 23.98 19.07
C LYS A 566 14.58 24.55 19.15
N GLN A 567 15.34 24.56 18.05
CA GLN A 567 16.69 25.12 18.03
C GLN A 567 16.72 26.60 18.42
N LYS A 568 15.79 27.41 17.89
CA LYS A 568 15.70 28.84 18.24
C LYS A 568 15.43 29.05 19.72
N ARG A 569 14.60 28.19 20.33
CA ARG A 569 14.29 28.25 21.76
C ARG A 569 15.50 27.90 22.62
N VAL A 570 16.16 26.79 22.34
CA VAL A 570 17.36 26.36 23.05
C VAL A 570 18.45 27.43 22.96
N ASN A 571 18.64 28.03 21.78
CA ASN A 571 19.57 29.15 21.60
C ASN A 571 19.18 30.36 22.46
N LYS A 572 17.90 30.72 22.50
CA LYS A 572 17.41 31.84 23.32
C LYS A 572 17.65 31.57 24.81
N GLN A 573 17.31 30.38 25.30
CA GLN A 573 17.52 30.01 26.71
C GLN A 573 19.00 29.96 27.08
N THR A 574 19.85 29.46 26.19
CA THR A 574 21.31 29.45 26.38
C THR A 574 21.86 30.88 26.45
N SER A 575 21.40 31.77 25.57
CA SER A 575 21.77 33.18 25.56
C SER A 575 21.29 33.92 26.82
N GLU A 576 20.03 33.71 27.23
CA GLU A 576 19.48 34.31 28.46
C GLU A 576 20.22 33.80 29.71
N PHE A 577 20.57 32.52 29.75
CA PHE A 577 21.35 31.92 30.83
C PHE A 577 22.76 32.53 30.92
N ASP A 578 23.47 32.68 29.80
CA ASP A 578 24.81 33.31 29.79
C ASP A 578 24.76 34.78 30.23
N GLN A 579 23.69 35.51 29.89
CA GLN A 579 23.48 36.90 30.31
C GLN A 579 23.13 37.05 31.79
N GLN A 580 22.41 36.08 32.36
CA GLN A 580 21.95 36.12 33.76
C GLN A 580 22.99 35.62 34.77
N VAL A 581 24.00 34.88 34.32
CA VAL A 581 25.02 34.25 35.20
C VAL A 581 26.33 35.05 35.17
N PRO A 582 26.66 35.79 36.24
CA PRO A 582 27.95 36.45 36.39
C PRO A 582 29.11 35.45 36.33
N ALA A 583 30.26 35.86 35.78
CA ALA A 583 31.42 34.99 35.59
C ALA A 583 31.89 34.28 36.89
N GLU A 584 31.68 34.92 38.04
CA GLU A 584 32.06 34.47 39.37
C GLU A 584 31.16 33.34 39.91
N GLN A 585 29.90 33.24 39.45
CA GLN A 585 28.89 32.27 39.92
C GLN A 585 28.78 31.04 39.00
N ARG A 586 29.59 30.97 37.92
CA ARG A 586 29.56 29.86 36.94
C ARG A 586 29.92 28.49 37.53
N GLY A 587 30.60 28.47 38.67
CA GLY A 587 30.96 27.24 39.39
C GLY A 587 29.91 26.75 40.38
N ASP A 588 28.85 27.51 40.63
CA ASP A 588 27.84 27.17 41.63
C ASP A 588 27.03 25.95 41.20
N ALA A 589 26.79 25.01 42.12
CA ALA A 589 26.02 23.79 41.86
C ALA A 589 24.70 23.99 41.08
N PRO A 590 23.81 24.94 41.41
CA PRO A 590 22.58 25.16 40.65
C PRO A 590 22.81 25.70 39.23
N VAL A 591 23.87 26.47 39.03
CA VAL A 591 24.26 27.02 37.72
C VAL A 591 24.82 25.91 36.83
N VAL A 592 25.67 25.04 37.40
CA VAL A 592 26.20 23.85 36.69
C VAL A 592 25.09 22.87 36.33
N GLU A 593 24.11 22.64 37.22
CA GLU A 593 22.96 21.76 36.94
C GLU A 593 22.11 22.33 35.78
N ARG A 594 21.84 23.64 35.75
CA ARG A 594 21.11 24.28 34.66
C ARG A 594 21.89 24.30 33.33
N ALA A 595 23.21 24.50 33.38
CA ALA A 595 24.06 24.43 32.18
C ALA A 595 24.09 23.02 31.58
N ALA A 596 24.14 21.98 32.42
CA ALA A 596 24.08 20.59 31.99
C ALA A 596 22.73 20.24 31.33
N GLU A 597 21.63 20.79 31.83
CA GLU A 597 20.30 20.65 31.24
C GLU A 597 20.21 21.26 29.83
N LEU A 598 20.64 22.51 29.67
CA LEU A 598 20.70 23.18 28.36
C LEU A 598 21.58 22.42 27.36
N SER A 599 22.70 21.88 27.82
CA SER A 599 23.58 21.03 26.99
C SER A 599 22.87 19.75 26.52
N ARG A 600 22.10 19.08 27.39
CA ARG A 600 21.29 17.92 27.00
C ARG A 600 20.23 18.28 25.96
N GLN A 601 19.56 19.42 26.11
CA GLN A 601 18.57 19.90 25.15
C GLN A 601 19.18 20.19 23.76
N GLN A 602 20.38 20.78 23.73
CA GLN A 602 21.14 20.99 22.50
C GLN A 602 21.50 19.65 21.83
N GLY A 603 22.03 18.68 22.59
CA GLY A 603 22.37 17.36 22.07
C GLY A 603 21.16 16.62 21.48
N ARG A 604 20.00 16.68 22.15
CA ARG A 604 18.76 16.09 21.62
C ARG A 604 18.30 16.75 20.32
N THR A 605 18.43 18.08 20.21
CA THR A 605 18.08 18.81 18.98
C THR A 605 19.01 18.43 17.82
N GLU A 606 20.30 18.22 18.10
CA GLU A 606 21.27 17.71 17.14
C GLU A 606 20.91 16.29 16.68
N ASP A 607 20.56 15.39 17.60
CA ASP A 607 20.16 14.02 17.28
C ASP A 607 18.92 13.97 16.38
N LEU A 608 17.92 14.83 16.62
CA LEU A 608 16.76 14.98 15.74
C LEU A 608 17.17 15.39 14.31
N LEU A 609 18.07 16.37 14.18
CA LEU A 609 18.56 16.82 12.88
C LEU A 609 19.31 15.70 12.14
N ARG A 610 20.13 14.92 12.85
CA ARG A 610 20.82 13.76 12.28
C ARG A 610 19.85 12.67 11.82
N ARG A 611 18.82 12.36 12.61
CA ARG A 611 17.76 11.40 12.23
C ARG A 611 17.00 11.86 10.99
N LEU A 612 16.63 13.15 10.93
CA LEU A 612 16.00 13.75 9.76
C LEU A 612 16.89 13.66 8.51
N ALA A 613 18.16 14.04 8.62
CA ALA A 613 19.12 13.96 7.53
C ALA A 613 19.25 12.53 6.98
N THR A 614 19.37 11.54 7.87
CA THR A 614 19.48 10.12 7.50
C THR A 614 18.25 9.63 6.73
N LYS A 615 17.05 10.09 7.09
CA LYS A 615 15.83 9.74 6.35
C LYS A 615 15.79 10.40 4.96
N LEU A 616 16.17 11.66 4.86
CA LEU A 616 16.23 12.36 3.57
C LEU A 616 17.20 11.67 2.61
N GLU A 617 18.33 11.17 3.11
CA GLU A 617 19.26 10.35 2.33
C GLU A 617 18.63 9.03 1.86
N LYS A 618 17.82 8.37 2.70
CA LYS A 618 17.11 7.14 2.32
C LYS A 618 16.00 7.38 1.29
N GLU A 619 15.21 8.44 1.45
CA GLU A 619 14.14 8.81 0.50
C GLU A 619 14.68 9.26 -0.86
N THR A 620 15.86 9.89 -0.88
CA THR A 620 16.53 10.30 -2.12
C THR A 620 17.28 9.15 -2.80
N SER A 621 17.80 8.19 -2.03
CA SER A 621 18.49 7.00 -2.57
C SER A 621 17.54 5.88 -3.02
N GLY A 622 16.26 5.95 -2.62
CA GLY A 622 15.21 5.00 -3.00
C GLY A 622 14.38 5.39 -4.24
N ARG A 623 14.75 6.46 -4.95
CA ARG A 623 14.16 6.87 -6.23
C ARG A 623 14.96 6.40 -7.42
#